data_AF-A0A4Z0JAX2-F1
#
_entry.id   AF-A0A4Z0JAX2-F1
#
_cell.length_a   1.000
_cell.length_b   1.000
_cell.length_c   1.000
_cell.angle_alpha   90.00
_cell.angle_beta   90.00
_cell.angle_gamma   90.00
#
_symmetry.space_group_name_H-M   'P 1'
#
loop_
_entity.id
_entity.type
_entity.pdbx_description
1 polymer ?
#
loop_
_entity_poly.entity_id
_entity_poly.type
_entity_poly.pdbx_seq_one_letter_code
_entity_poly.pdbx_strand_id
1 'polypeptide(L)'
;MRLLDLSGQQFGRLTVIRRDGTAKNGNATWLCKCNCGNLVTVDSYRLRHGITVSCGCYRRDVSKARLTQDPRTKKQIGNAMNLPLVNGSNVAALTKISSRNISGVIGVSFDKRSGKWAARLFYHGRYILNQTFTDFYDAVAARKQAELQLAKKNNLQQLDASAEG
;
A
#
# COMPACT_ATOMS: atom_id res chain seq x y z
N MET A 1 -2.70 -15.84 -43.09
CA MET A 1 -1.96 -16.22 -41.87
C MET A 1 -2.80 -17.23 -41.11
N ARG A 2 -2.32 -18.48 -40.92
CA ARG A 2 -3.08 -19.53 -40.23
C ARG A 2 -3.32 -19.13 -38.78
N LEU A 3 -4.58 -19.12 -38.35
CA LEU A 3 -4.95 -18.93 -36.95
C LEU A 3 -4.56 -20.21 -36.21
N LEU A 4 -3.47 -20.18 -35.43
CA LEU A 4 -3.15 -21.28 -34.52
C LEU A 4 -4.14 -21.23 -33.36
N ASP A 5 -4.88 -22.31 -33.14
CA ASP A 5 -5.67 -22.49 -31.93
C ASP A 5 -4.74 -22.90 -30.78
N LEU A 6 -4.75 -22.11 -29.71
CA LEU A 6 -3.96 -22.35 -28.50
C LEU A 6 -4.84 -22.84 -27.34
N SER A 7 -6.14 -23.10 -27.58
CA SER A 7 -7.07 -23.58 -26.56
C SER A 7 -6.57 -24.88 -25.89
N GLY A 8 -6.69 -24.95 -24.58
CA GLY A 8 -6.25 -26.10 -23.78
C GLY A 8 -4.72 -26.20 -23.56
N GLN A 9 -3.90 -25.38 -24.23
CA GLN A 9 -2.44 -25.44 -24.05
C GLN A 9 -2.00 -24.76 -22.75
N GLN A 10 -0.92 -25.29 -22.18
CA GLN A 10 -0.30 -24.75 -20.97
C GLN A 10 1.01 -24.02 -21.31
N PHE A 11 1.10 -22.76 -20.92
CA PHE A 11 2.29 -21.91 -21.03
C PHE A 11 2.78 -21.55 -19.63
N GLY A 12 3.76 -22.30 -19.13
CA GLY A 12 4.25 -22.16 -17.76
C GLY A 12 3.14 -22.41 -16.73
N ARG A 13 2.69 -21.37 -16.03
CA ARG A 13 1.59 -21.44 -15.05
C ARG A 13 0.24 -21.03 -15.63
N LEU A 14 0.16 -20.70 -16.91
CA LEU A 14 -1.07 -20.27 -17.60
C LEU A 14 -1.64 -21.43 -18.40
N THR A 15 -2.93 -21.70 -18.22
CA THR A 15 -3.69 -22.65 -19.04
C THR A 15 -4.65 -21.85 -19.91
N VAL A 16 -4.58 -22.00 -21.23
CA VAL A 16 -5.45 -21.28 -22.16
C VAL A 16 -6.86 -21.87 -22.09
N ILE A 17 -7.86 -21.04 -21.79
CA ILE A 17 -9.26 -21.46 -21.75
C ILE A 17 -9.90 -21.26 -23.12
N ARG A 18 -9.89 -20.02 -23.62
CA ARG A 18 -10.58 -19.66 -24.87
C ARG A 18 -9.97 -18.40 -25.49
N ARG A 19 -10.30 -18.17 -26.75
CA ARG A 19 -10.02 -16.90 -27.42
C ARG A 19 -10.84 -15.77 -26.78
N ASP A 20 -10.23 -14.60 -26.65
CA ASP A 20 -10.79 -13.41 -25.98
C ASP A 20 -10.71 -12.15 -26.87
N GLY A 21 -10.60 -12.36 -28.18
CA GLY A 21 -10.63 -11.31 -29.19
C GLY A 21 -9.31 -11.12 -29.94
N THR A 22 -9.03 -9.86 -30.23
CA THR A 22 -7.88 -9.43 -31.04
C THR A 22 -7.28 -8.19 -30.38
N ALA A 23 -5.97 -8.19 -30.15
CA ALA A 23 -5.26 -7.06 -29.60
C ALA A 23 -5.04 -5.96 -30.65
N LYS A 24 -4.67 -4.76 -30.19
CA LYS A 24 -4.42 -3.58 -31.06
C LYS A 24 -3.35 -3.80 -32.14
N ASN A 25 -2.45 -4.76 -31.90
CA ASN A 25 -1.40 -5.19 -32.82
C ASN A 25 -1.85 -6.28 -33.81
N GLY A 26 -3.15 -6.58 -33.89
CA GLY A 26 -3.72 -7.56 -34.82
C GLY A 26 -3.57 -9.03 -34.39
N ASN A 27 -2.89 -9.29 -33.27
CA ASN A 27 -2.70 -10.65 -32.74
C ASN A 27 -3.97 -11.14 -32.03
N ALA A 28 -4.29 -12.43 -32.13
CA ALA A 28 -5.34 -13.03 -31.33
C ALA A 28 -4.98 -12.96 -29.83
N THR A 29 -5.98 -12.69 -29.00
CA THR A 29 -5.87 -12.71 -27.54
C THR A 29 -6.56 -13.95 -26.98
N TRP A 30 -6.03 -14.43 -25.86
CA TRP A 30 -6.46 -15.65 -25.22
C TRP A 30 -6.68 -15.39 -23.74
N LEU A 31 -7.84 -15.81 -23.24
CA LEU A 31 -8.14 -15.83 -21.82
C LEU A 31 -7.46 -17.07 -21.21
N CYS A 32 -6.53 -16.82 -20.30
CA CYS A 32 -5.77 -17.85 -19.64
C CYS A 32 -6.11 -17.89 -18.14
N LYS A 33 -6.25 -19.10 -17.59
CA LYS A 33 -6.31 -19.34 -16.15
C LYS A 33 -4.93 -19.62 -15.61
N CYS A 34 -4.49 -18.83 -14.65
CA CYS A 34 -3.25 -19.10 -13.95
C CYS A 34 -3.47 -20.10 -12.81
N ASN A 35 -2.45 -20.90 -12.48
CA ASN A 35 -2.42 -21.73 -11.27
C ASN A 35 -2.74 -20.90 -10.00
N CYS A 36 -2.36 -19.61 -9.97
CA CYS A 36 -2.70 -18.66 -8.90
C CYS A 36 -4.23 -18.44 -8.70
N GLY A 37 -5.07 -18.94 -9.59
CA GLY A 37 -6.52 -18.72 -9.62
C GLY A 37 -6.96 -17.52 -10.47
N ASN A 38 -6.06 -16.57 -10.76
CA ASN A 38 -6.40 -15.39 -11.55
C ASN A 38 -6.54 -15.72 -13.04
N LEU A 39 -7.49 -15.04 -13.68
CA LEU A 39 -7.66 -15.00 -15.12
C LEU A 39 -6.88 -13.83 -15.71
N VAL A 40 -6.24 -14.04 -16.85
CA VAL A 40 -5.48 -13.01 -17.56
C VAL A 40 -5.63 -13.18 -19.05
N THR A 41 -5.86 -12.08 -19.76
CA THR A 41 -5.90 -12.06 -21.22
C THR A 41 -4.50 -11.76 -21.76
N VAL A 42 -3.97 -12.65 -22.60
CA VAL A 42 -2.61 -12.57 -23.16
C VAL A 42 -2.66 -12.72 -24.67
N ASP A 43 -1.78 -12.03 -25.40
CA ASP A 43 -1.68 -12.21 -26.85
C ASP A 43 -1.02 -13.57 -27.23
N SER A 44 -1.35 -14.08 -28.43
CA SER A 44 -0.75 -15.31 -28.96
C SER A 44 0.77 -15.24 -29.03
N TYR A 45 1.32 -14.06 -29.31
CA TYR A 45 2.75 -13.87 -29.49
C TYR A 45 3.51 -14.10 -28.17
N ARG A 46 3.09 -13.47 -27.07
CA ARG A 46 3.77 -13.59 -25.77
C ARG A 46 3.58 -14.95 -25.13
N LEU A 47 2.47 -15.65 -25.42
CA LEU A 47 2.29 -17.05 -25.00
C LEU A 47 3.30 -17.95 -25.73
N ARG A 48 3.34 -17.90 -27.07
CA ARG A 48 4.22 -18.76 -27.88
C ARG A 48 5.71 -18.52 -27.64
N HIS A 49 6.12 -17.26 -27.44
CA HIS A 49 7.52 -16.93 -27.16
C HIS A 49 7.89 -17.03 -25.68
N GLY A 50 7.00 -17.54 -24.82
CA GLY A 50 7.29 -17.70 -23.39
C GLY A 50 7.55 -16.39 -22.64
N ILE A 51 7.14 -15.25 -23.19
CA ILE A 51 7.30 -13.93 -22.55
C ILE A 51 6.35 -13.82 -21.35
N THR A 52 5.15 -14.41 -21.46
CA THR A 52 4.15 -14.38 -20.39
C THR A 52 3.86 -15.80 -19.92
N VAL A 53 4.40 -16.14 -18.75
CA VAL A 53 4.31 -17.50 -18.15
C VAL A 53 3.41 -17.55 -16.91
N SER A 54 2.89 -16.41 -16.43
CA SER A 54 2.02 -16.34 -15.26
C SER A 54 1.19 -15.06 -15.21
N CYS A 55 0.21 -15.01 -14.29
CA CYS A 55 -0.55 -13.80 -13.93
C CYS A 55 0.30 -12.67 -13.28
N GLY A 56 1.63 -12.84 -13.20
CA GLY A 56 2.54 -12.03 -12.38
C GLY A 56 2.85 -12.66 -11.02
N CYS A 57 2.13 -13.71 -10.62
CA CYS A 57 2.36 -14.43 -9.36
C CYS A 57 3.76 -15.03 -9.27
N TYR A 58 4.30 -15.55 -10.39
CA TYR A 58 5.62 -16.19 -10.37
C TYR A 58 6.71 -15.24 -9.89
N ARG A 59 6.74 -14.01 -10.41
CA ARG A 59 7.69 -12.97 -9.96
C ARG A 59 7.49 -12.62 -8.50
N ARG A 60 6.24 -12.59 -8.02
CA ARG A 60 5.90 -12.31 -6.62
C ARG A 60 6.42 -13.42 -5.70
N ASP A 61 6.21 -14.68 -6.06
CA ASP A 61 6.66 -15.84 -5.28
C ASP A 61 8.18 -15.89 -5.19
N VAL A 62 8.87 -15.72 -6.32
CA VAL A 62 10.34 -15.67 -6.37
C VAL A 62 10.89 -14.50 -5.57
N SER A 63 10.26 -13.32 -5.65
CA SER A 63 10.66 -12.17 -4.83
C SER A 63 10.47 -12.44 -3.34
N LYS A 64 9.33 -13.04 -2.96
CA LYS A 64 9.03 -13.40 -1.57
C LYS A 64 10.06 -14.38 -1.04
N ALA A 65 10.35 -15.46 -1.78
CA ALA A 65 11.34 -16.46 -1.41
C ALA A 65 12.73 -15.84 -1.20
N ARG A 66 13.19 -15.00 -2.13
CA ARG A 66 14.47 -14.29 -2.02
C ARG A 66 14.54 -13.40 -0.76
N LEU A 67 13.50 -12.61 -0.51
CA LEU A 67 13.44 -11.76 0.69
C LEU A 67 13.49 -12.57 1.99
N THR A 68 12.78 -13.71 2.04
CA THR A 68 12.77 -14.57 3.24
C THR A 68 14.09 -15.31 3.46
N GLN A 69 14.84 -15.58 2.39
CA GLN A 69 16.13 -16.27 2.46
C GLN A 69 17.30 -15.32 2.73
N ASP A 70 17.15 -14.02 2.43
CA ASP A 70 18.19 -13.02 2.67
C ASP A 70 18.46 -12.83 4.18
N PRO A 71 19.67 -13.11 4.68
CA PRO A 71 20.01 -12.99 6.10
C PRO A 71 19.87 -11.57 6.64
N ARG A 72 20.11 -10.53 5.83
CA ARG A 72 19.92 -9.13 6.24
C ARG A 72 18.46 -8.86 6.55
N THR A 73 17.58 -9.28 5.65
CA THR A 73 16.13 -9.12 5.78
C THR A 73 15.60 -9.93 6.96
N LYS A 74 16.04 -11.18 7.13
CA LYS A 74 15.65 -12.03 8.27
C LYS A 74 16.02 -11.43 9.64
N LYS A 75 17.17 -10.75 9.74
CA LYS A 75 17.59 -10.07 10.98
C LYS A 75 16.68 -8.89 11.36
N GLN A 76 16.04 -8.25 10.39
CA GLN A 76 15.26 -7.02 10.60
C GLN A 76 13.74 -7.24 10.61
N ILE A 77 13.26 -8.35 10.03
CA ILE A 77 11.84 -8.74 10.08
C ILE A 77 11.40 -8.84 11.53
N GLY A 78 10.33 -8.10 11.88
CA GLY A 78 9.72 -8.14 13.22
C GLY A 78 10.53 -7.44 14.33
N ASN A 79 11.62 -6.73 14.01
CA ASN A 79 12.39 -6.02 15.03
C ASN A 79 11.59 -4.81 15.56
N ALA A 80 11.08 -4.94 16.78
CA ALA A 80 10.32 -3.88 17.48
C ALA A 80 11.14 -2.59 17.68
N MET A 81 12.47 -2.67 17.73
CA MET A 81 13.34 -1.50 17.86
C MET A 81 13.34 -0.61 16.60
N ASN A 82 12.96 -1.14 15.43
CA ASN A 82 12.79 -0.35 14.20
C ASN A 82 11.42 0.32 14.10
N LEU A 83 10.46 -0.09 14.93
CA LEU A 83 9.16 0.56 15.09
C LEU A 83 8.97 0.90 16.57
N PRO A 84 9.85 1.74 17.16
CA PRO A 84 9.71 2.07 18.57
C PRO A 84 8.40 2.85 18.73
N LEU A 85 7.45 2.24 19.45
CA LEU A 85 6.28 2.93 19.96
C LEU A 85 6.69 3.56 21.29
N VAL A 86 6.89 4.88 21.30
CA VAL A 86 7.03 5.61 22.57
C VAL A 86 5.62 5.93 23.01
N ASN A 87 5.21 5.44 24.18
CA ASN A 87 3.85 5.57 24.69
C ASN A 87 2.82 5.18 23.62
N GLY A 88 2.83 3.94 23.13
CA GLY A 88 1.82 3.44 22.17
C GLY A 88 1.72 4.20 20.83
N SER A 89 2.65 5.11 20.53
CA SER A 89 2.61 6.01 19.40
C SER A 89 3.88 5.88 18.57
N ASN A 90 3.73 5.72 17.26
CA ASN A 90 4.88 5.65 16.35
C ASN A 90 5.48 7.05 16.19
N VAL A 91 6.60 7.30 16.86
CA VAL A 91 7.26 8.62 16.88
C VAL A 91 7.67 9.05 15.46
N ALA A 92 8.14 8.13 14.63
CA ALA A 92 8.54 8.44 13.26
C ALA A 92 7.37 8.94 12.41
N ALA A 93 6.16 8.43 12.64
CA ALA A 93 4.95 8.91 11.95
C ALA A 93 4.51 10.32 12.41
N LEU A 94 4.91 10.74 13.62
CA LEU A 94 4.64 12.06 14.17
C LEU A 94 5.72 13.09 13.81
N THR A 95 6.98 12.67 13.67
CA THR A 95 8.12 13.60 13.50
C THR A 95 8.62 13.69 12.07
N LYS A 96 8.45 12.64 11.25
CA LYS A 96 9.00 12.62 9.89
C LYS A 96 7.94 12.89 8.84
N ILE A 97 8.09 14.02 8.16
CA ILE A 97 7.28 14.33 6.97
C ILE A 97 7.64 13.35 5.85
N SER A 98 6.63 12.68 5.29
CA SER A 98 6.83 11.81 4.13
C SER A 98 7.15 12.64 2.88
N SER A 99 8.03 12.14 2.01
CA SER A 99 8.30 12.75 0.69
C SER A 99 7.06 12.81 -0.21
N ARG A 100 6.02 12.02 0.07
CA ARG A 100 4.73 12.06 -0.62
C ARG A 100 3.79 13.13 -0.09
N ASN A 101 4.18 13.85 0.97
CA ASN A 101 3.37 14.91 1.54
C ASN A 101 3.48 16.18 0.65
N ILE A 102 2.36 16.55 0.04
CA ILE A 102 2.24 17.72 -0.83
C ILE A 102 1.81 18.97 -0.04
N SER A 103 1.13 18.79 1.10
CA SER A 103 0.57 19.89 1.90
C SER A 103 1.61 20.53 2.84
N GLY A 104 2.74 19.87 3.06
CA GLY A 104 3.79 20.31 3.99
C GLY A 104 3.45 20.10 5.47
N VAL A 105 2.22 19.72 5.81
CA VAL A 105 1.76 19.54 7.19
C VAL A 105 1.41 18.08 7.45
N ILE A 106 1.96 17.51 8.53
CA ILE A 106 1.72 16.10 8.89
C ILE A 106 0.25 15.90 9.24
N GLY A 107 -0.40 14.94 8.58
CA GLY A 107 -1.79 14.60 8.84
C GLY A 107 -2.83 15.53 8.18
N VAL A 108 -2.41 16.50 7.36
CA VAL A 108 -3.32 17.31 6.54
C VAL A 108 -3.16 16.91 5.07
N SER A 109 -4.25 16.51 4.41
CA SER A 109 -4.22 16.06 3.02
C SER A 109 -5.43 16.56 2.24
N PHE A 110 -5.24 16.97 0.99
CA PHE A 110 -6.33 17.34 0.10
C PHE A 110 -6.92 16.11 -0.61
N ASP A 111 -8.23 15.94 -0.55
CA ASP A 111 -8.93 14.92 -1.32
C ASP A 111 -9.46 15.51 -2.62
N LYS A 112 -8.90 15.07 -3.76
CA LYS A 112 -9.27 15.54 -5.10
C LYS A 112 -10.70 15.16 -5.50
N ARG A 113 -11.26 14.09 -4.92
CA ARG A 113 -12.61 13.62 -5.25
C ARG A 113 -13.69 14.47 -4.60
N SER A 114 -13.51 14.81 -3.32
CA SER A 114 -14.46 15.62 -2.55
C SER A 114 -14.16 17.11 -2.58
N GLY A 115 -12.96 17.50 -3.01
CA GLY A 115 -12.51 18.90 -3.03
C GLY A 115 -12.26 19.49 -1.63
N LYS A 116 -12.09 18.65 -0.61
CA LYS A 116 -11.97 19.05 0.80
C LYS A 116 -10.61 18.70 1.39
N TRP A 117 -10.18 19.47 2.37
CA TRP A 117 -9.00 19.20 3.18
C TRP A 117 -9.35 18.30 4.35
N ALA A 118 -8.69 17.16 4.47
CA ALA A 118 -8.84 16.28 5.63
C ALA A 118 -7.69 16.51 6.61
N ALA A 119 -8.01 16.77 7.88
CA ALA A 119 -7.05 16.81 8.98
C ALA A 119 -7.27 15.60 9.89
N ARG A 120 -6.21 14.84 10.13
CA ARG A 120 -6.24 13.62 10.94
C ARG A 120 -5.10 13.59 11.93
N LEU A 121 -5.37 13.21 13.19
CA LEU A 121 -4.38 12.97 14.23
C LEU A 121 -4.71 11.66 14.94
N PHE A 122 -3.78 10.71 14.88
CA PHE A 122 -3.88 9.42 15.52
C PHE A 122 -2.87 9.34 16.66
N TYR A 123 -3.30 8.88 17.82
CA TYR A 123 -2.49 8.79 19.02
C TYR A 123 -3.01 7.64 19.90
N HIS A 124 -2.12 6.76 20.38
CA HIS A 124 -2.46 5.57 21.17
C HIS A 124 -3.67 4.77 20.65
N GLY A 125 -3.65 4.37 19.38
CA GLY A 125 -4.71 3.48 18.86
C GLY A 125 -6.04 4.16 18.49
N ARG A 126 -6.18 5.48 18.70
CA ARG A 126 -7.41 6.22 18.39
C ARG A 126 -7.17 7.50 17.59
N TYR A 127 -8.17 7.92 16.82
CA TYR A 127 -8.19 9.24 16.19
C TYR A 127 -8.66 10.30 17.19
N ILE A 128 -7.84 11.31 17.41
CA ILE A 128 -8.17 12.50 18.20
C ILE A 128 -8.77 13.58 17.30
N LEU A 129 -8.27 13.66 16.06
CA LEU A 129 -8.83 14.48 15.01
C LEU A 129 -9.09 13.61 13.79
N ASN A 130 -10.30 13.68 13.24
CA ASN A 130 -10.67 13.09 11.95
C ASN A 130 -11.81 13.89 11.34
N GLN A 131 -11.49 15.07 10.81
CA GLN A 131 -12.46 16.01 10.25
C GLN A 131 -12.03 16.47 8.87
N THR A 132 -13.00 16.97 8.10
CA THR A 132 -12.79 17.57 6.79
C THR A 132 -13.20 19.04 6.82
N PHE A 133 -12.48 19.84 6.06
CA PHE A 133 -12.57 21.29 6.00
C PHE A 133 -12.63 21.74 4.54
N THR A 134 -13.24 22.88 4.27
CA THR A 134 -13.21 23.53 2.95
C THR A 134 -11.86 24.18 2.71
N ASP A 135 -11.32 24.84 3.74
CA ASP A 135 -10.12 25.65 3.65
C ASP A 135 -8.89 24.96 4.24
N PHE A 136 -7.74 25.26 3.64
CA PHE A 136 -6.46 24.70 4.06
C PHE A 136 -6.05 25.20 5.44
N TYR A 137 -6.19 26.51 5.68
CA TYR A 137 -5.78 27.14 6.94
C TYR A 137 -6.54 26.59 8.14
N ASP A 138 -7.85 26.35 7.98
CA ASP A 138 -8.70 25.77 9.02
C ASP A 138 -8.27 24.35 9.36
N ALA A 139 -7.97 23.53 8.34
CA ALA A 139 -7.46 22.18 8.55
C ALA A 139 -6.12 22.17 9.31
N VAL A 140 -5.23 23.12 9.02
CA VAL A 140 -3.95 23.29 9.71
C VAL A 140 -4.15 23.79 11.14
N ALA A 141 -5.06 24.74 11.35
CA ALA A 141 -5.38 25.25 12.68
C ALA A 141 -5.97 24.16 13.57
N ALA A 142 -6.94 23.39 13.08
CA ALA A 142 -7.52 22.24 13.78
C ALA A 142 -6.46 21.20 14.14
N ARG A 143 -5.51 20.95 13.23
CA ARG A 143 -4.39 20.03 13.49
C ARG A 143 -3.48 20.54 14.61
N LYS A 144 -3.06 21.80 14.58
CA LYS A 144 -2.23 22.42 15.64
C LYS A 144 -2.94 22.43 16.98
N GLN A 145 -4.24 22.73 17.01
CA GLN A 145 -5.04 22.70 18.22
C GLN A 145 -5.09 21.30 18.82
N ALA A 146 -5.30 20.25 18.01
CA ALA A 146 -5.32 18.88 18.50
C ALA A 146 -3.97 18.45 19.10
N GLU A 147 -2.85 18.93 18.55
CA GLU A 147 -1.51 18.72 19.12
C GLU A 147 -1.32 19.43 20.46
N LEU A 148 -1.80 20.68 20.59
CA LEU A 148 -1.77 21.42 21.86
C LEU A 148 -2.62 20.74 22.95
N GLN A 149 -3.80 20.23 22.60
CA GLN A 149 -4.67 19.50 23.52
C GLN A 149 -4.00 18.21 24.01
N LEU A 150 -3.30 17.51 23.11
CA LEU A 150 -2.49 16.35 23.47
C LEU A 150 -1.34 16.69 24.41
N ALA A 151 -0.60 17.76 24.11
CA ALA A 151 0.52 18.19 24.95
C ALA A 151 0.07 18.52 26.37
N LYS A 152 -1.06 19.24 26.52
CA LYS A 152 -1.66 19.52 27.83
C LYS A 152 -2.05 18.25 28.56
N LYS A 153 -2.72 17.32 27.88
CA LYS A 153 -3.20 16.06 28.48
C LYS A 153 -2.05 15.13 28.90
N ASN A 154 -0.99 15.08 28.11
CA ASN A 154 0.20 14.27 28.41
C ASN A 154 0.98 14.83 29.61
N ASN A 155 1.07 16.16 29.74
CA ASN A 155 1.67 16.80 30.91
C ASN A 155 0.87 16.56 32.21
N LEU A 156 -0.47 16.58 32.16
CA LEU A 156 -1.29 16.23 33.33
C LEU A 156 -1.05 14.79 33.79
N GLN A 157 -1.00 13.83 32.86
CA GLN A 157 -0.77 12.41 33.18
C GLN A 157 0.62 12.12 33.77
N GLN A 158 1.63 12.94 33.49
CA GLN A 158 2.97 12.82 34.09
C GLN A 158 3.04 13.39 35.51
N LEU A 159 2.23 14.41 35.83
CA LEU A 159 2.14 15.00 37.17
C LEU A 159 1.41 14.07 38.14
N ASP A 160 0.32 13.43 37.69
CA ASP A 160 -0.44 12.48 38.51
C ASP A 160 0.39 11.23 38.87
N ALA A 161 1.25 10.75 37.97
CA ALA A 161 2.15 9.61 38.22
C ALA A 161 3.35 9.93 39.14
N SER A 162 3.63 11.22 39.39
CA SER A 162 4.72 11.67 40.25
C SER A 162 4.25 12.06 41.67
N ALA A 163 2.94 12.08 41.91
CA ALA A 163 2.32 12.40 43.19
C ALA A 163 1.96 11.17 44.04
N GLU A 164 2.08 9.96 43.48
CA GLU A 164 1.82 8.67 44.16
C GLU A 164 3.12 7.93 44.55
N GLY A 165 4.27 8.61 44.54
CA GLY A 165 5.58 8.08 44.92
C GLY A 165 6.03 8.46 46.33
#